data_AF-J0R1K6-F1
#
_entry.id   AF-J0R1K6-F1
#
_cell.length_a   1.000
_cell.length_b   1.000
_cell.length_c   1.000
_cell.angle_alpha   90.00
_cell.angle_beta   90.00
_cell.angle_gamma   90.00
#
_symmetry.space_group_name_H-M   'P 1'
#
loop_
_entity.id
_entity.type
_entity.pdbx_description
1 polymer ?
#
loop_
_entity_poly.entity_id
_entity_poly.type
_entity_poly.pdbx_seq_one_letter_code
_entity_poly.pdbx_strand_id
1 'polypeptide(L)'
;MKISFLFKSIGIIGFIILLYPFNAIANENRFHFEKRNNSFIRFDGKTGAIDMCSEEKGTIQCIVSDDQRSLYEREIEDLKQKISDLKKNNENTSHRLPNREELDQAYDTMKYFFNRFQNDLSGENFKK
;
A
#
# COMPACT_ATOMS: atom_id res chain seq x y z
N MET A 1 -60.82 1.64 21.48
CA MET A 1 -60.82 3.03 21.97
C MET A 1 -60.26 3.00 23.40
N LYS A 2 -59.02 3.37 23.77
CA LYS A 2 -57.99 4.32 23.30
C LYS A 2 -56.57 3.69 23.50
N ILE A 3 -55.66 3.78 22.52
CA ILE A 3 -54.24 3.29 22.57
C ILE A 3 -53.21 4.44 22.44
N SER A 4 -53.64 5.69 22.65
CA SER A 4 -52.83 6.88 22.35
C SER A 4 -51.77 7.28 23.40
N PHE A 5 -51.49 6.47 24.43
CA PHE A 5 -50.59 6.90 25.54
C PHE A 5 -49.21 6.21 25.59
N LEU A 6 -48.96 5.15 24.82
CA LEU A 6 -47.72 4.35 24.94
C LEU A 6 -46.56 4.78 24.04
N PHE A 7 -46.74 5.76 23.16
CA PHE A 7 -45.72 6.16 22.17
C PHE A 7 -44.60 7.06 22.69
N LYS A 8 -44.63 7.51 23.96
CA LYS A 8 -43.73 8.58 24.43
C LYS A 8 -42.40 8.11 25.04
N SER A 9 -42.13 6.80 25.14
CA SER A 9 -41.00 6.30 25.93
C SER A 9 -40.03 5.31 25.26
N ILE A 10 -40.13 5.10 23.94
CA ILE A 10 -39.28 4.12 23.20
C ILE A 10 -37.96 4.74 22.69
N GLY A 11 -37.70 6.03 22.98
CA GLY A 11 -36.59 6.79 22.41
C GLY A 11 -35.16 6.43 22.85
N ILE A 12 -34.92 5.46 23.74
CA ILE A 12 -33.57 5.28 24.33
C ILE A 12 -32.97 3.87 24.13
N ILE A 13 -33.76 2.83 23.91
CA ILE A 13 -33.24 1.44 23.86
C ILE A 13 -32.84 0.99 22.43
N GLY A 14 -33.22 1.76 21.39
CA GLY A 14 -32.94 1.42 19.98
C GLY A 14 -31.52 1.72 19.47
N PHE A 15 -30.64 2.35 20.26
CA PHE A 15 -29.39 2.92 19.74
C PHE A 15 -28.16 1.99 19.80
N ILE A 16 -28.19 0.87 20.54
CA ILE A 16 -26.98 0.06 20.81
C ILE A 16 -26.77 -1.15 19.87
N ILE A 17 -27.70 -1.46 18.96
CA ILE A 17 -27.58 -2.59 18.02
C ILE A 17 -26.84 -2.21 16.71
N LEU A 18 -26.44 -0.94 16.53
CA LEU A 18 -25.89 -0.42 15.26
C LEU A 18 -24.38 -0.60 15.03
N LEU A 19 -23.64 -1.31 15.89
CA LEU A 19 -22.15 -1.36 15.80
C LEU A 19 -21.56 -2.74 15.48
N TYR A 20 -22.34 -3.68 14.94
CA TYR A 20 -21.78 -4.90 14.36
C TYR A 20 -21.84 -4.85 12.82
N PRO A 21 -20.71 -4.61 12.11
CA PRO A 21 -20.67 -4.81 10.68
C PRO A 21 -20.65 -6.31 10.37
N PHE A 22 -21.80 -6.84 9.94
CA PHE A 22 -21.88 -8.13 9.25
C PHE A 22 -21.23 -7.98 7.87
N ASN A 23 -19.94 -8.29 7.75
CA ASN A 23 -19.26 -8.34 6.46
C ASN A 23 -19.08 -9.79 6.02
N ALA A 24 -19.99 -10.29 5.18
CA ALA A 24 -19.73 -11.37 4.23
C ALA A 24 -20.86 -11.46 3.19
N ILE A 25 -20.88 -10.56 2.22
CA ILE A 25 -21.63 -10.80 0.98
C ILE A 25 -20.72 -11.62 0.08
N ALA A 26 -20.79 -12.95 0.20
CA ALA A 26 -20.25 -13.82 -0.84
C ALA A 26 -21.09 -13.56 -2.10
N ASN A 27 -20.47 -13.02 -3.14
CA ASN A 27 -21.14 -12.73 -4.40
C ASN A 27 -21.43 -14.08 -5.08
N GLU A 28 -22.62 -14.60 -4.81
CA GLU A 28 -23.10 -15.96 -5.13
C GLU A 28 -23.06 -16.27 -6.64
N ASN A 29 -22.82 -15.26 -7.48
CA ASN A 29 -22.78 -15.36 -8.93
C ASN A 29 -21.47 -14.84 -9.54
N ARG A 30 -20.34 -14.82 -8.81
CA ARG A 30 -19.07 -14.37 -9.40
C ARG A 30 -18.51 -15.35 -10.42
N PHE A 31 -18.63 -16.64 -10.17
CA PHE A 31 -18.03 -17.68 -11.01
C PHE A 31 -19.11 -18.46 -11.76
N HIS A 32 -19.02 -18.46 -13.08
CA HIS A 32 -19.93 -19.20 -13.96
C HIS A 32 -19.17 -20.35 -14.61
N PHE A 33 -19.73 -21.55 -14.58
CA PHE A 33 -19.16 -22.73 -15.24
C PHE A 33 -19.99 -23.11 -16.46
N GLU A 34 -19.36 -23.19 -17.63
CA GLU A 34 -19.97 -23.69 -18.85
C GLU A 34 -19.28 -24.98 -19.28
N LYS A 35 -20.07 -26.01 -19.59
CA LYS A 35 -19.56 -27.27 -20.11
C LYS A 35 -19.44 -27.18 -21.63
N ARG A 36 -18.23 -27.30 -22.16
CA ARG A 36 -17.94 -27.35 -23.60
C ARG A 36 -17.33 -28.70 -23.93
N ASN A 37 -18.12 -29.57 -24.57
CA ASN A 37 -17.73 -30.94 -24.90
C ASN A 37 -17.24 -31.72 -23.66
N ASN A 38 -15.92 -31.95 -23.58
CA ASN A 38 -15.22 -32.69 -22.54
C ASN A 38 -14.40 -31.81 -21.57
N SER A 39 -14.52 -30.48 -21.68
CA SER A 39 -13.85 -29.53 -20.79
C SER A 39 -14.84 -28.56 -20.14
N PHE A 40 -14.46 -28.06 -18.98
CA PHE A 40 -15.18 -27.03 -18.27
C PHE A 40 -14.51 -25.69 -18.52
N ILE A 41 -15.30 -24.65 -18.69
CA ILE A 41 -14.83 -23.27 -18.77
C ILE A 41 -15.35 -22.54 -17.55
N ARG A 42 -14.46 -21.89 -16.80
CA ARG A 42 -14.80 -21.04 -15.66
C ARG A 42 -14.67 -19.58 -16.07
N PHE A 43 -15.74 -18.82 -15.91
CA PHE A 43 -15.79 -17.37 -16.14
C PHE A 43 -15.89 -16.63 -14.80
N ASP A 44 -14.97 -15.71 -14.54
CA ASP A 44 -15.03 -14.79 -13.40
C ASP A 44 -15.69 -13.47 -13.81
N GLY A 45 -16.95 -13.27 -13.43
CA GLY A 45 -17.74 -12.07 -13.76
C GLY A 45 -17.21 -10.77 -13.14
N LYS A 46 -16.27 -10.83 -12.19
CA LYS A 46 -15.61 -9.65 -11.61
C LYS A 46 -14.41 -9.19 -12.43
N THR A 47 -13.63 -10.13 -12.97
CA THR A 47 -12.37 -9.82 -13.67
C THR A 47 -12.47 -10.01 -15.18
N GLY A 48 -13.48 -10.72 -15.66
CA GLY A 48 -13.61 -11.16 -17.05
C GLY A 48 -12.69 -12.32 -17.42
N ALA A 49 -11.97 -12.92 -16.45
CA ALA A 49 -11.04 -14.01 -16.71
C ALA A 49 -11.77 -15.30 -17.09
N ILE A 50 -11.18 -16.04 -18.04
CA ILE A 50 -11.67 -17.33 -18.51
C ILE A 50 -10.59 -18.38 -18.25
N ASP A 51 -10.93 -19.41 -17.47
CA ASP A 51 -10.04 -20.54 -17.21
C ASP A 51 -10.60 -21.82 -17.81
N MET A 52 -9.71 -22.67 -18.30
CA MET A 52 -10.05 -24.03 -18.70
C MET A 52 -9.84 -24.98 -17.53
N CYS A 53 -10.86 -25.78 -17.24
CA CYS A 53 -10.82 -26.78 -16.19
C CYS A 53 -11.03 -28.16 -16.79
N SER A 54 -10.28 -29.14 -16.29
CA SER A 54 -10.46 -30.56 -16.58
C SER A 54 -11.11 -31.25 -15.40
N GLU A 55 -11.91 -32.27 -15.68
CA GLU A 55 -12.44 -33.13 -14.63
C GLU A 55 -11.50 -34.33 -14.46
N GLU A 56 -10.87 -34.42 -13.30
CA GLU A 56 -10.04 -35.56 -12.94
C GLU A 56 -10.62 -36.18 -11.67
N LYS A 57 -10.97 -37.48 -11.71
CA LYS A 57 -11.47 -38.23 -10.55
C LYS A 57 -12.71 -37.60 -9.87
N GLY A 58 -13.61 -37.03 -10.66
CA GLY A 58 -14.84 -36.39 -10.16
C GLY A 58 -14.62 -35.05 -9.47
N THR A 59 -13.42 -34.47 -9.59
CA THR A 59 -13.11 -33.11 -9.12
C THR A 59 -12.71 -32.25 -10.31
N ILE A 60 -13.31 -31.06 -10.42
CA ILE A 60 -12.97 -30.09 -11.46
C ILE A 60 -11.70 -29.34 -11.00
N GLN A 61 -10.60 -29.50 -11.74
CA GLN A 61 -9.35 -28.78 -11.51
C GLN A 61 -9.17 -27.72 -12.59
N CYS A 62 -9.14 -26.46 -12.19
CA CYS A 62 -8.92 -25.33 -13.08
C CYS A 62 -7.45 -24.93 -13.09
N ILE A 63 -6.84 -24.91 -14.26
CA ILE A 63 -5.53 -24.30 -14.44
C ILE A 63 -5.79 -22.87 -14.93
N VAL A 64 -5.19 -21.89 -14.25
CA VAL A 64 -5.31 -20.49 -14.65
C VAL A 64 -4.70 -20.30 -16.04
N SER A 65 -5.48 -19.76 -16.97
CA SER A 65 -5.01 -19.51 -18.34
C SER A 65 -3.85 -18.50 -18.32
N ASP A 66 -2.75 -18.86 -19.00
CA ASP A 66 -1.40 -18.26 -18.99
C ASP A 66 -1.31 -16.79 -19.46
N ASP A 67 -2.44 -16.13 -19.78
CA ASP A 67 -2.49 -14.80 -20.39
C ASP A 67 -2.07 -13.65 -19.44
N GLN A 68 -2.08 -13.88 -18.12
CA GLN A 68 -1.59 -12.89 -17.14
C GLN A 68 -0.07 -12.93 -16.96
N ARG A 69 0.62 -13.98 -17.41
CA ARG A 69 2.07 -14.11 -17.23
C ARG A 69 2.85 -12.99 -17.93
N SER A 70 2.40 -12.56 -19.10
CA SER A 70 3.03 -11.48 -19.87
C SER A 70 2.94 -10.11 -19.17
N LEU A 71 1.85 -9.86 -18.42
CA LEU A 71 1.68 -8.65 -17.62
C LEU A 71 2.59 -8.67 -16.39
N TYR A 72 2.69 -9.82 -15.71
CA TYR A 72 3.59 -10.00 -14.58
C TYR A 72 5.07 -9.95 -14.98
N GLU A 73 5.44 -10.52 -16.13
CA GLU A 73 6.80 -10.45 -16.66
C GLU A 73 7.20 -9.01 -17.00
N ARG A 74 6.28 -8.21 -17.54
CA ARG A 74 6.48 -6.77 -17.78
C ARG A 74 6.68 -5.99 -16.49
N GLU A 75 5.87 -6.28 -15.47
CA GLU A 75 5.96 -5.60 -14.17
C GLU A 75 7.24 -5.98 -13.42
N ILE A 76 7.67 -7.24 -13.51
CA ILE A 76 8.95 -7.70 -12.96
C ILE A 76 10.13 -6.98 -13.62
N GLU A 77 10.09 -6.77 -14.94
CA GLU A 77 11.15 -6.08 -15.66
C GLU A 77 11.23 -4.59 -15.28
N ASP A 78 10.08 -3.91 -15.19
CA ASP A 78 9.99 -2.52 -14.73
C ASP A 78 10.54 -2.36 -13.30
N LEU A 79 10.20 -3.28 -12.39
CA LEU A 79 10.72 -3.27 -11.02
C LEU A 79 12.23 -3.50 -10.95
N LYS A 80 12.77 -4.42 -11.76
CA LYS A 80 14.22 -4.62 -11.87
C LYS A 80 14.94 -3.38 -12.36
N GLN A 81 14.38 -2.71 -13.36
CA GLN A 81 14.94 -1.46 -13.90
C GLN A 81 14.99 -0.38 -12.82
N LYS A 82 13.88 -0.17 -12.09
CA LYS A 82 13.82 0.79 -10.97
C LYS A 82 14.84 0.49 -9.87
N ILE A 83 15.01 -0.78 -9.50
CA ILE A 83 16.02 -1.16 -8.49
C ILE A 83 17.43 -0.89 -9.01
N SER A 84 17.71 -1.16 -10.28
CA SER A 84 19.01 -0.88 -10.89
C SER A 84 19.32 0.62 -10.89
N ASP A 85 18.36 1.45 -11.29
CA ASP A 85 18.48 2.91 -11.27
C ASP A 85 18.68 3.45 -9.86
N LEU A 86 17.91 2.94 -8.88
CA LEU A 86 18.06 3.31 -7.47
C LEU A 86 19.42 2.88 -6.91
N LYS A 87 19.91 1.69 -7.23
CA LYS A 87 21.24 1.24 -6.80
C LYS A 87 22.35 2.10 -7.41
N LYS A 88 22.27 2.39 -8.72
CA LYS A 88 23.21 3.25 -9.41
C LYS A 88 23.23 4.66 -8.81
N ASN A 89 22.06 5.19 -8.49
CA ASN A 89 21.94 6.48 -7.81
C ASN A 89 22.49 6.41 -6.38
N ASN A 90 22.27 5.33 -5.62
CA ASN A 90 22.81 5.18 -4.28
C ASN A 90 24.34 5.01 -4.26
N GLU A 91 24.91 4.32 -5.23
CA GLU A 91 26.38 4.24 -5.40
C GLU A 91 26.99 5.61 -5.73
N ASN A 92 26.34 6.39 -6.60
CA ASN A 92 26.75 7.75 -6.93
C ASN A 92 26.48 8.75 -5.79
N THR A 93 25.51 8.46 -4.93
CA THR A 93 25.13 9.25 -3.75
C THR A 93 25.66 8.60 -2.47
N SER A 94 26.67 7.75 -2.56
CA SER A 94 27.42 7.26 -1.41
C SER A 94 27.98 8.50 -0.74
N HIS A 95 27.24 9.00 0.25
CA HIS A 95 27.69 9.94 1.23
C HIS A 95 28.78 9.19 1.96
N ARG A 96 29.99 9.22 1.38
CA ARG A 96 31.19 8.74 2.04
C ARG A 96 31.16 9.42 3.39
N LEU A 97 31.07 8.61 4.45
CA LEU A 97 31.15 9.15 5.79
C LEU A 97 32.42 10.00 5.82
N PRO A 98 32.29 11.32 6.06
CA PRO A 98 33.42 12.22 5.97
C PRO A 98 34.51 11.73 6.92
N ASN A 99 35.75 11.89 6.48
CA ASN A 99 36.88 11.48 7.29
C ASN A 99 37.02 12.41 8.51
N ARG A 100 37.87 12.05 9.49
CA ARG A 100 38.01 12.83 10.73
C ARG A 100 38.47 14.27 10.48
N GLU A 101 39.36 14.48 9.50
CA GLU A 101 39.87 15.80 9.14
C GLU A 101 38.77 16.69 8.54
N GLU A 102 37.95 16.15 7.64
CA GLU A 102 36.80 16.87 7.05
C GLU A 102 35.76 17.25 8.11
N LEU A 103 35.53 16.37 9.08
CA LEU A 103 34.65 16.63 10.22
C LEU A 103 35.20 17.75 11.10
N ASP A 104 36.47 17.69 11.47
CA ASP A 104 37.12 18.71 12.31
C ASP A 104 37.10 20.08 11.62
N GLN A 105 37.36 20.13 10.30
CA GLN A 105 37.23 21.36 9.51
C GLN A 105 35.80 21.93 9.51
N ALA A 106 34.78 21.07 9.42
CA ALA A 106 33.39 21.50 9.51
C ALA A 106 33.03 22.02 10.90
N TYR A 107 33.54 21.38 11.97
CA TYR A 107 33.37 21.84 13.34
C TYR A 107 34.02 23.20 13.59
N ASP A 108 35.25 23.41 13.09
CA ASP A 108 35.94 24.69 13.22
C ASP A 108 35.22 25.81 12.46
N THR A 109 34.73 25.51 11.27
CA THR A 109 33.91 26.44 10.47
C THR A 109 32.64 26.82 11.23
N MET A 110 31.92 25.82 11.75
CA MET A 110 30.70 26.04 12.53
C MET A 110 30.97 26.85 13.80
N LYS A 111 32.07 26.55 14.51
CA LYS A 111 32.50 27.26 15.72
C LYS A 111 32.85 28.73 15.42
N TYR A 112 33.53 29.00 14.30
CA TYR A 112 33.81 30.36 13.86
C TYR A 112 32.52 31.18 13.69
N PHE A 113 31.52 30.61 13.01
CA PHE A 113 30.23 31.28 12.82
C PHE A 113 29.50 31.53 14.14
N PHE A 114 29.43 30.54 15.03
CA PHE A 114 28.80 30.70 16.35
C PHE A 114 29.47 31.77 17.18
N ASN A 115 30.81 31.77 17.25
CA ASN A 115 31.56 32.78 18.01
C ASN A 115 31.33 34.18 17.44
N ARG A 116 31.36 34.34 16.11
CA ARG A 116 31.11 35.64 15.49
C ARG A 116 29.70 36.13 15.76
N PHE A 117 28.71 35.25 15.61
CA PHE A 117 27.31 35.57 15.91
C PHE A 117 27.10 35.96 17.38
N GLN A 118 27.73 35.24 18.32
CA GLN A 118 27.67 35.57 19.74
C GLN A 118 28.29 36.94 20.03
N ASN A 119 29.45 37.26 19.42
CA ASN A 119 30.11 38.55 19.59
C ASN A 119 29.29 39.72 19.03
N ASP A 120 28.58 39.48 17.92
CA ASP A 120 27.69 40.48 17.32
C ASP A 120 26.46 40.72 18.21
N LEU A 121 25.94 39.68 18.89
CA LEU A 121 24.82 39.79 19.83
C LEU A 121 25.21 40.35 21.21
N SER A 122 26.41 40.05 21.71
CA SER A 122 26.87 40.50 23.04
C SER A 122 27.22 41.98 23.11
N GLY A 123 27.08 42.71 22.00
CA GLY A 123 27.27 44.15 21.94
C GLY A 123 28.73 44.61 22.05
N GLU A 124 29.70 43.69 22.03
CA GLU A 124 31.12 44.04 22.13
C GLU A 124 31.64 44.84 20.92
N ASN A 125 30.95 44.78 19.78
CA ASN A 125 31.28 45.55 18.57
C ASN A 125 30.60 46.94 18.47
N PHE A 126 29.75 47.35 19.43
CA PHE A 126 29.12 48.69 19.43
C PHE A 126 29.96 49.78 20.10
N LYS A 127 31.16 49.44 20.58
CA LYS A 127 32.07 50.38 21.24
C LYS A 127 33.24 50.76 20.32
N LYS A 128 32.94 51.36 19.17
CA LYS A 128 33.92 52.09 18.37
C LYS A 128 33.34 53.43 17.93
#